data_AF-A0A937ZVT4-F1
#
_entry.id   AF-A0A937ZVT4-F1
#
_cell.length_a   1.000
_cell.length_b   1.000
_cell.length_c   1.000
_cell.angle_alpha   90.00
_cell.angle_beta   90.00
_cell.angle_gamma   90.00
#
_symmetry.space_group_name_H-M   'P 1'
#
loop_
_entity.id
_entity.type
_entity.pdbx_description
1 polymer ?
#
loop_
_entity_poly.entity_id
_entity_poly.type
_entity_poly.pdbx_seq_one_letter_code
_entity_poly.pdbx_strand_id
1 'polypeptide(L)' 'FPEYPLWRDFPYEYELERLAIDVINGGPGLREWVDDPAAQPGDLDAMVVRDEAAWREDVADLLLY' A
#
# COMPACT_ATOMS: atom_id res chain seq x y z
N PHE A 1 -17.47 19.93 9.56
CA PHE A 1 -16.55 18.80 9.81
C PHE A 1 -15.15 19.31 9.52
N PRO A 2 -14.14 19.08 10.37
CA PRO A 2 -12.90 19.80 10.19
C PRO A 2 -12.21 19.30 8.92
N GLU A 3 -11.73 20.25 8.12
CA GLU A 3 -11.04 20.10 6.85
C GLU A 3 -9.63 19.54 7.07
N TYR A 4 -9.51 18.40 7.77
CA TYR A 4 -8.22 17.75 7.91
C TYR A 4 -7.95 16.94 6.64
N PRO A 5 -6.79 17.14 6.01
CA PRO A 5 -6.33 16.27 4.93
C PRO A 5 -6.28 14.82 5.43
N LEU A 6 -6.73 13.89 4.59
CA LEU A 6 -6.70 12.46 4.88
C LEU A 6 -5.28 11.97 5.17
N TRP A 7 -4.31 12.48 4.39
CA TRP A 7 -2.91 12.15 4.53
C TRP A 7 -2.16 13.20 5.34
N ARG A 8 -1.28 12.72 6.19
CA ARG A 8 -0.36 13.59 6.92
C ARG A 8 0.88 13.82 6.07
N ASP A 9 1.18 15.10 5.81
CA ASP A 9 2.35 15.54 5.06
C ASP A 9 3.39 16.13 6.01
N PHE A 10 4.28 15.27 6.51
CA PHE A 10 5.44 15.64 7.33
C PHE A 10 6.53 14.59 7.17
N PRO A 11 7.82 14.93 7.43
CA PRO A 11 8.91 13.97 7.37
C PRO A 11 8.63 12.68 8.14
N TYR A 12 8.80 11.54 7.48
CA TYR A 12 8.62 10.22 8.07
C TYR A 12 9.98 9.55 8.25
N GLU A 13 10.46 9.51 9.50
CA GLU A 13 11.81 9.05 9.83
C GLU A 13 12.88 9.80 9.03
N TYR A 14 13.54 9.11 8.09
CA TYR A 14 14.58 9.66 7.21
C TYR A 14 14.05 10.00 5.81
N GLU A 15 12.77 9.76 5.55
CA GLU A 15 12.12 10.17 4.32
C GLU A 15 11.58 11.59 4.45
N LEU A 16 11.97 12.43 3.49
CA LEU A 16 11.65 13.86 3.49
C LEU A 16 10.77 14.27 2.29
N GLU A 17 10.65 13.40 1.28
CA GLU A 17 10.00 13.73 0.01
C GLU A 17 8.71 12.94 -0.23
N ARG A 18 8.66 11.69 0.23
CA ARG A 18 7.48 10.82 0.05
C ARG A 18 6.58 10.83 1.27
N LEU A 19 5.27 10.74 1.04
CA LEU A 19 4.29 10.56 2.10
C LEU A 19 4.55 9.25 2.85
N ALA A 20 4.35 9.25 4.17
CA ALA A 20 4.57 8.08 5.02
C ALA A 20 3.89 6.81 4.50
N ILE A 21 2.66 6.93 3.97
CA ILE A 21 1.90 5.81 3.41
C ILE A 21 2.60 5.17 2.20
N ASP A 22 3.21 6.00 1.33
CA ASP A 22 3.92 5.54 0.15
C ASP A 22 5.25 4.87 0.54
N VAL A 23 5.89 5.32 1.63
CA VAL A 23 7.11 4.70 2.18
C VAL A 23 6.79 3.32 2.75
N ILE A 24 5.76 3.23 3.59
CA ILE A 24 5.38 1.99 4.28
C ILE A 24 4.93 0.92 3.29
N ASN A 25 4.18 1.30 2.25
CA ASN A 25 3.64 0.36 1.27
C ASN A 25 4.55 0.15 0.05
N GLY A 26 5.74 0.75 0.04
CA GLY A 26 6.70 0.59 -1.05
C GLY A 26 6.29 1.27 -2.37
N GLY A 27 5.32 2.18 -2.33
CA GLY A 27 4.83 2.93 -3.49
C GLY A 27 3.45 3.56 -3.27
N PRO A 28 2.96 4.35 -4.25
CA PRO A 28 1.74 5.12 -4.12
C PRO A 28 0.45 4.29 -4.31
N GLY A 29 0.53 3.04 -4.78
CA GLY A 29 -0.63 2.28 -5.23
C GLY A 29 -1.74 2.14 -4.18
N LEU A 30 -1.40 1.89 -2.92
CA LEU A 30 -2.40 1.82 -1.84
C LEU A 30 -3.04 3.19 -1.59
N ARG A 31 -2.25 4.26 -1.57
CA ARG A 31 -2.76 5.62 -1.36
C ARG A 31 -3.70 6.01 -2.49
N GLU A 32 -3.33 5.74 -3.74
CA GLU A 32 -4.13 6.02 -4.93
C GLU A 32 -5.47 5.27 -4.90
N TRP A 33 -5.49 4.01 -4.46
CA TRP A 33 -6.73 3.26 -4.24
C TRP A 33 -7.62 3.89 -3.16
N VAL A 34 -7.05 4.35 -2.04
CA VAL A 34 -7.82 5.05 -1.00
C VAL A 34 -8.33 6.41 -1.47
N ASP A 35 -7.55 7.12 -2.29
CA ASP A 35 -7.90 8.44 -2.81
C ASP A 35 -8.99 8.39 -3.89
N ASP A 36 -9.20 7.24 -4.54
CA ASP A 36 -10.24 7.08 -5.55
C ASP A 36 -11.63 6.87 -4.90
N PRO A 37 -12.56 7.84 -5.03
CA PRO A 37 -13.89 7.73 -4.43
C PRO A 37 -14.76 6.66 -5.08
N ALA A 38 -14.39 6.14 -6.26
CA ALA A 38 -15.11 5.08 -6.95
C ALA A 38 -14.56 3.68 -6.62
N ALA A 39 -13.35 3.60 -6.07
CA ALA A 39 -12.70 2.33 -5.76
C ALA A 39 -13.50 1.51 -4.75
N GLN A 40 -13.48 0.20 -4.96
CA GLN A 40 -14.12 -0.79 -4.11
C GLN A 40 -13.05 -1.66 -3.45
N PRO A 41 -13.38 -2.33 -2.33
CA PRO A 41 -12.46 -3.28 -1.69
C PRO A 41 -11.90 -4.35 -2.62
N GLY A 42 -12.72 -4.85 -3.56
CA GLY A 42 -12.30 -5.87 -4.52
C GLY A 42 -11.26 -5.40 -5.56
N ASP A 43 -11.15 -4.08 -5.78
CA ASP A 43 -10.11 -3.54 -6.66
C ASP A 43 -8.73 -3.68 -6.01
N LEU A 44 -8.65 -3.47 -4.68
CA LEU A 44 -7.41 -3.70 -3.92
C LEU A 44 -7.02 -5.17 -3.93
N ASP A 45 -7.98 -6.08 -3.69
CA ASP A 45 -7.74 -7.53 -3.75
C ASP A 45 -7.18 -7.92 -5.12
N ALA A 46 -7.76 -7.40 -6.20
CA ALA A 46 -7.30 -7.65 -7.56
C ALA A 46 -5.90 -7.08 -7.85
N MET A 47 -5.51 -5.97 -7.21
CA MET A 47 -4.16 -5.40 -7.32
C MET A 47 -3.11 -6.30 -6.66
N VAL A 48 -3.37 -6.84 -5.48
CA VAL A 48 -2.35 -7.54 -4.67
C VAL A 48 -2.29 -9.05 -4.91
N VAL A 49 -3.35 -9.66 -5.45
CA VAL A 49 -3.43 -11.14 -5.58
C VAL A 49 -2.29 -11.75 -6.39
N ARG A 50 -1.78 -11.05 -7.42
CA ARG A 50 -0.67 -11.54 -8.23
C ARG A 50 0.64 -11.57 -7.44
N ASP A 51 0.91 -10.51 -6.70
CA ASP A 51 2.13 -10.40 -5.89
C ASP A 51 2.10 -11.39 -4.73
N GLU A 52 0.94 -11.59 -4.11
CA GLU A 52 0.76 -12.65 -3.09
C GLU A 52 1.00 -14.04 -3.66
N ALA A 53 0.50 -14.33 -4.87
CA ALA A 53 0.71 -15.62 -5.52
C ALA A 53 2.19 -15.85 -5.84
N ALA A 54 2.86 -14.85 -6.44
CA ALA A 54 4.28 -14.90 -6.73
C ALA A 54 5.12 -15.09 -5.45
N TRP A 55 4.80 -14.34 -4.39
CA TRP A 55 5.48 -14.48 -3.11
C TRP A 55 5.30 -15.88 -2.51
N ARG A 56 4.10 -16.46 -2.58
CA ARG A 56 3.84 -17.83 -2.12
C ARG A 56 4.67 -18.86 -2.89
N GLU A 57 4.86 -18.66 -4.19
CA GLU A 57 5.72 -19.51 -5.03
C GLU A 57 7.20 -19.34 -4.65
N ASP A 58 7.68 -18.10 -4.52
CA ASP A 58 9.07 -17.78 -4.18
C ASP A 58 9.50 -18.34 -2.82
N VAL A 59 8.59 -18.31 -1.83
CA VAL A 59 8.91 -18.81 -0.48
C VAL A 59 8.62 -20.30 -0.30
N ALA A 60 7.98 -20.98 -1.27
CA ALA A 60 7.48 -22.34 -1.12
C ALA A 60 8.57 -23.33 -0.65
N ASP A 61 9.77 -23.25 -1.24
CA ASP A 61 10.91 -24.11 -0.91
C ASP A 61 11.58 -23.75 0.43
N LEU A 62 11.23 -22.62 1.03
CA LEU A 62 11.74 -22.15 2.32
C LEU A 62 10.81 -22.50 3.50
N LEU A 63 9.58 -22.95 3.23
CA LEU A 63 8.60 -23.27 4.26
C LEU A 63 8.93 -24.62 4.93
N LEU A 64 8.88 -24.63 6.27
CA LEU A 64 9.19 -25.81 7.09
C LEU A 64 7.93 -26.48 7.68
N TYR A 65 6.77 -25.84 7.57
CA TYR A 65 5.49 -26.29 8.12
C TYR A 65 4.30 -25.75 7.32
#